data_AF-A0A6B3LUC3-F1
#
_entry.id   AF-A0A6B3LUC3-F1
#
_cell.length_a   1.000
_cell.length_b   1.000
_cell.length_c   1.000
_cell.angle_alpha   90.00
_cell.angle_beta   90.00
_cell.angle_gamma   90.00
#
_symmetry.space_group_name_H-M   'P 1'
#
loop_
_entity.id
_entity.type
_entity.pdbx_description
1 polymer ?
#
loop_
_entity_poly.entity_id
_entity_poly.type
_entity_poly.pdbx_seq_one_letter_code
_entity_poly.pdbx_strand_id
1 'polypeptide(L)'
;MLLVQTILPFMLLLQTIAGNYSFRQDLEKDLKQLSTTSVFISDNTSASPSVQTIVHDLQLFGVVATIDVSSSKYSQSTKGNYKIQQWQFPEGNIKAIYQLETTIALDTVVTQRYLENRAPTQHLIRNNFTFRAYAVSTTDDPVHLYYFTEAEQGLLEYRIGVRQVQLNYSAKKEGLSDVLPKLTEQVSKVLSSVMEE
;
A
#
# COMPACT_ATOMS: atom_id res chain seq x y z
N MET A 1 15.28 20.94 -0.97
CA MET A 1 14.29 22.04 -1.06
C MET A 1 13.15 21.75 -2.05
N LEU A 2 13.41 21.14 -3.23
CA LEU A 2 12.35 20.80 -4.20
C LEU A 2 11.29 19.80 -3.71
N LEU A 3 11.66 18.79 -2.90
CA LEU A 3 10.72 17.76 -2.41
C LEU A 3 9.59 18.34 -1.54
N VAL A 4 9.93 19.35 -0.72
CA VAL A 4 8.96 20.02 0.16
C VAL A 4 8.02 20.91 -0.66
N GLN A 5 8.50 21.49 -1.77
CA GLN A 5 7.70 22.34 -2.65
C GLN A 5 6.68 21.57 -3.50
N THR A 6 6.91 20.27 -3.77
CA THR A 6 5.96 19.43 -4.53
C THR A 6 4.94 18.71 -3.63
N ILE A 7 5.32 18.34 -2.41
CA ILE A 7 4.44 17.59 -1.49
C ILE A 7 3.39 18.50 -0.81
N LEU A 8 3.78 19.72 -0.42
CA LEU A 8 2.91 20.64 0.32
C LEU A 8 1.63 21.05 -0.44
N PRO A 9 1.68 21.48 -1.73
CA PRO A 9 0.46 21.84 -2.46
C PRO A 9 -0.45 20.63 -2.70
N PHE A 10 0.12 19.43 -2.85
CA PHE A 10 -0.63 18.20 -3.03
C PHE A 10 -1.36 17.78 -1.74
N MET A 11 -0.70 17.89 -0.58
CA MET A 11 -1.37 17.65 0.70
C MET A 11 -2.54 18.62 0.96
N LEU A 12 -2.45 19.87 0.51
CA LEU A 12 -3.55 20.83 0.60
C LEU A 12 -4.73 20.46 -0.31
N LEU A 13 -4.47 19.93 -1.51
CA LEU A 13 -5.49 19.43 -2.43
C LEU A 13 -6.25 18.23 -1.87
N LEU A 14 -5.58 17.36 -1.11
CA LEU A 14 -6.22 16.20 -0.52
C LEU A 14 -7.28 16.59 0.53
N GLN A 15 -7.13 17.72 1.24
CA GLN A 15 -8.03 18.10 2.36
C GLN A 15 -9.47 18.45 1.97
N THR A 16 -9.78 18.73 0.70
CA THR A 16 -11.05 19.34 0.29
C THR A 16 -12.18 18.35 -0.03
N ILE A 17 -11.90 17.05 -0.15
CA ILE A 17 -12.89 16.04 -0.57
C ILE A 17 -12.90 14.85 0.40
N ALA A 18 -14.00 14.68 1.14
CA ALA A 18 -14.16 13.59 2.12
C ALA A 18 -14.70 12.32 1.45
N GLY A 19 -13.80 11.46 0.95
CA GLY A 19 -14.14 10.09 0.56
C GLY A 19 -14.27 9.16 1.77
N ASN A 20 -15.19 8.17 1.70
CA ASN A 20 -15.45 7.18 2.76
C ASN A 20 -14.42 6.03 2.84
N TYR A 21 -13.27 6.16 2.18
CA TYR A 21 -12.29 5.10 2.06
C TYR A 21 -10.90 5.60 2.49
N SER A 22 -10.14 4.76 3.18
CA SER A 22 -8.96 5.19 3.96
C SER A 22 -7.78 5.62 3.10
N PHE A 23 -7.89 5.51 1.78
CA PHE A 23 -6.75 5.66 0.86
C PHE A 23 -6.07 7.02 0.97
N ARG A 24 -6.86 8.09 1.07
CA ARG A 24 -6.33 9.44 1.20
C ARG A 24 -5.43 9.58 2.44
N GLN A 25 -5.89 9.07 3.58
CA GLN A 25 -5.15 9.16 4.84
C GLN A 25 -3.85 8.37 4.77
N ASP A 26 -3.89 7.19 4.17
CA ASP A 26 -2.70 6.36 3.98
C ASP A 26 -1.71 7.00 3.00
N LEU A 27 -2.19 7.58 1.91
CA LEU A 27 -1.36 8.31 0.94
C LEU A 27 -0.66 9.52 1.56
N GLU A 28 -1.38 10.34 2.35
CA GLU A 28 -0.79 11.48 3.07
C GLU A 28 0.28 11.03 4.07
N LYS A 29 -0.01 9.97 4.83
CA LYS A 29 0.92 9.39 5.78
C LYS A 29 2.18 8.88 5.08
N ASP A 30 2.02 8.16 3.99
CA ASP A 30 3.11 7.52 3.27
C ASP A 30 3.99 8.57 2.59
N LEU A 31 3.41 9.62 2.00
CA LEU A 31 4.16 10.76 1.47
C LEU A 31 5.00 11.46 2.56
N LYS A 32 4.42 11.64 3.75
CA LYS A 32 5.16 12.20 4.89
C LYS A 32 6.32 11.27 5.28
N GLN A 33 6.09 9.97 5.37
CA GLN A 33 7.11 8.98 5.74
C GLN A 33 8.26 8.91 4.72
N LEU A 34 7.95 8.98 3.42
CA LEU A 34 8.96 9.04 2.35
C LEU A 34 9.81 10.31 2.40
N SER A 35 9.25 11.42 2.88
CA SER A 35 10.00 12.68 3.00
C SER A 35 11.04 12.66 4.12
N THR A 36 10.88 11.78 5.11
CA THR A 36 11.73 11.74 6.32
C THR A 36 12.59 10.48 6.44
N THR A 37 12.38 9.49 5.57
CA THR A 37 12.98 8.15 5.73
C THR A 37 13.79 7.75 4.50
N SER A 38 14.93 7.12 4.72
CA SER A 38 15.70 6.50 3.63
C SER A 38 15.06 5.18 3.21
N VAL A 39 14.87 5.01 1.90
CA VAL A 39 14.26 3.82 1.31
C VAL A 39 15.11 3.29 0.17
N PHE A 40 15.18 1.97 0.06
CA PHE A 40 15.65 1.28 -1.13
C PHE A 40 14.47 1.08 -2.07
N ILE A 41 14.66 1.46 -3.34
CA ILE A 41 13.60 1.43 -4.35
C ILE A 41 13.99 0.40 -5.40
N SER A 42 13.09 -0.55 -5.64
CA SER A 42 13.16 -1.48 -6.77
C SER A 42 12.09 -1.07 -7.77
N ASP A 43 12.49 -0.75 -9.00
CA ASP A 43 11.59 -0.35 -10.10
C ASP A 43 11.93 -1.21 -11.31
N ASN A 44 10.94 -1.90 -11.88
CA ASN A 44 11.14 -2.79 -13.02
C ASN A 44 11.26 -2.06 -14.37
N THR A 45 11.03 -0.75 -14.41
CA THR A 45 11.06 0.07 -15.64
C THR A 45 12.13 1.17 -15.63
N SER A 46 12.75 1.45 -14.48
CA SER A 46 13.75 2.51 -14.33
C SER A 46 15.07 1.96 -13.80
N ALA A 47 16.16 2.28 -14.49
CA ALA A 47 17.52 1.98 -14.02
C ALA A 47 18.02 2.94 -12.93
N SER A 48 17.29 4.02 -12.65
CA SER A 48 17.67 5.03 -11.65
C SER A 48 16.42 5.51 -10.89
N PRO A 49 15.81 4.64 -10.08
CA PRO A 49 14.64 5.01 -9.30
C PRO A 49 14.99 6.07 -8.26
N SER A 50 14.05 6.98 -7.99
CA SER A 50 14.23 8.06 -7.03
C SER A 50 12.94 8.31 -6.25
N VAL A 51 13.07 8.83 -5.03
CA VAL A 51 11.91 9.23 -4.21
C VAL A 51 11.10 10.32 -4.92
N GLN A 52 11.75 11.20 -5.69
CA GLN A 52 11.09 12.24 -6.48
C GLN A 52 10.13 11.62 -7.51
N THR A 53 10.57 10.60 -8.23
CA THR A 53 9.73 9.89 -9.21
C THR A 53 8.53 9.23 -8.52
N ILE A 54 8.76 8.60 -7.35
CA ILE A 54 7.67 8.01 -6.56
C ILE A 54 6.65 9.08 -6.16
N VAL A 55 7.10 10.22 -5.63
CA VAL A 55 6.20 11.31 -5.23
C VAL A 55 5.35 11.80 -6.39
N HIS A 56 5.91 11.90 -7.61
CA HIS A 56 5.13 12.24 -8.81
C HIS A 56 4.11 11.16 -9.15
N ASP A 57 4.48 9.88 -9.08
CA ASP A 57 3.55 8.77 -9.32
C ASP A 57 2.39 8.78 -8.31
N LEU A 58 2.69 9.07 -7.04
CA LEU A 58 1.70 9.19 -5.96
C LEU A 58 0.71 10.34 -6.17
N GLN A 59 1.02 11.32 -7.02
CA GLN A 59 0.04 12.35 -7.39
C GLN A 59 -1.14 11.76 -8.16
N LEU A 60 -0.90 10.77 -9.03
CA LEU A 60 -1.97 10.07 -9.76
C LEU A 60 -2.88 9.32 -8.78
N PHE A 61 -2.28 8.66 -7.78
CA PHE A 61 -3.04 8.00 -6.72
C PHE A 61 -3.85 8.98 -5.89
N GLY A 62 -3.38 10.22 -5.68
CA GLY A 62 -4.18 11.25 -5.01
C GLY A 62 -5.41 11.66 -5.80
N VAL A 63 -5.31 11.75 -7.13
CA VAL A 63 -6.49 12.01 -7.98
C VAL A 63 -7.54 10.93 -7.72
N VAL A 64 -7.13 9.66 -7.74
CA VAL A 64 -8.01 8.55 -7.38
C VAL A 64 -8.57 8.74 -5.98
N ALA A 65 -7.72 8.96 -4.97
CA ALA A 65 -8.06 9.14 -3.55
C ALA A 65 -9.13 10.22 -3.31
N THR A 66 -9.27 11.18 -4.23
CA THR A 66 -10.23 12.28 -4.18
C THR A 66 -11.50 12.07 -5.01
N ILE A 67 -11.63 10.96 -5.73
CA ILE A 67 -12.85 10.64 -6.50
C ILE A 67 -14.05 10.58 -5.54
N ASP A 68 -15.11 11.30 -5.89
CA ASP A 68 -16.38 11.18 -5.20
C ASP A 68 -17.02 9.83 -5.53
N VAL A 69 -17.22 9.03 -4.47
CA VAL A 69 -17.82 7.69 -4.53
C VAL A 69 -19.31 7.72 -4.20
N SER A 70 -19.90 8.89 -3.94
CA SER A 70 -21.31 9.03 -3.51
C SER A 70 -22.32 8.47 -4.52
N SER A 71 -22.03 8.57 -5.82
CA SER A 71 -22.85 8.05 -6.90
C SER A 71 -22.53 6.60 -7.31
N SER A 72 -21.52 6.00 -6.68
CA SER A 72 -21.09 4.63 -6.99
C SER A 72 -21.98 3.58 -6.31
N LYS A 73 -22.06 2.39 -6.89
CA LYS A 73 -22.67 1.24 -6.22
C LYS A 73 -21.65 0.65 -5.25
N TYR A 74 -21.91 0.82 -3.97
CA TYR A 74 -21.07 0.29 -2.89
C TYR A 74 -21.41 -1.16 -2.54
N SER A 75 -20.39 -1.98 -2.33
CA SER A 75 -20.51 -3.28 -1.68
C SER A 75 -19.38 -3.49 -0.67
N GLN A 76 -19.66 -4.34 0.32
CA GLN A 76 -18.69 -4.77 1.31
C GLN A 76 -18.83 -6.26 1.52
N SER A 77 -17.72 -6.97 1.53
CA SER A 77 -17.66 -8.40 1.79
C SER A 77 -16.44 -8.75 2.63
N THR A 78 -16.37 -10.01 3.06
CA THR A 78 -15.23 -10.55 3.81
C THR A 78 -14.81 -11.85 3.15
N LYS A 79 -13.51 -12.04 2.93
CA LYS A 79 -12.93 -13.29 2.43
C LYS A 79 -11.76 -13.70 3.31
N GLY A 80 -11.94 -14.75 4.11
CA GLY A 80 -10.97 -15.10 5.15
C GLY A 80 -10.79 -13.93 6.13
N ASN A 81 -9.55 -13.46 6.32
CA ASN A 81 -9.22 -12.34 7.20
C ASN A 81 -9.20 -10.98 6.49
N TYR A 82 -9.72 -10.90 5.27
CA TYR A 82 -9.73 -9.67 4.47
C TYR A 82 -11.12 -9.05 4.48
N LYS A 83 -11.20 -7.80 4.91
CA LYS A 83 -12.35 -6.93 4.68
C LYS A 83 -12.19 -6.29 3.31
N ILE A 84 -13.19 -6.46 2.46
CA ILE A 84 -13.18 -5.98 1.08
C ILE A 84 -14.28 -4.94 0.94
N GLN A 85 -13.94 -3.77 0.42
CA GLN A 85 -14.86 -2.72 0.06
C GLN A 85 -14.70 -2.42 -1.43
N GLN A 86 -15.81 -2.26 -2.13
CA GLN A 86 -15.83 -2.02 -3.56
C GLN A 86 -16.81 -0.90 -3.88
N TRP A 87 -16.39 0.00 -4.76
CA TRP A 87 -17.20 1.07 -5.32
C TRP A 87 -17.24 0.89 -6.83
N GLN A 88 -18.39 0.53 -7.38
CA GLN A 88 -18.58 0.31 -8.82
C GLN A 88 -19.18 1.54 -9.49
N PHE A 89 -18.62 1.92 -10.64
CA PHE A 89 -19.03 3.09 -11.40
C PHE A 89 -19.66 2.65 -12.72
N PRO A 90 -20.92 3.05 -13.00
CA PRO A 90 -21.61 2.65 -14.23
C PRO A 90 -21.07 3.38 -15.48
N GLU A 91 -20.49 4.57 -15.29
CA GLU A 91 -20.05 5.46 -16.36
C GLU A 91 -18.58 5.86 -16.20
N GLY A 92 -17.97 6.30 -17.31
CA GLY A 92 -16.56 6.70 -17.34
C GLY A 92 -15.58 5.53 -17.54
N ASN A 93 -14.29 5.87 -17.53
CA ASN A 93 -13.23 4.88 -17.75
C ASN A 93 -12.97 4.02 -16.51
N ILE A 94 -13.10 4.59 -15.31
CA ILE A 94 -12.96 3.84 -14.06
C ILE A 94 -14.21 2.98 -13.87
N LYS A 95 -14.02 1.67 -13.66
CA LYS A 95 -15.13 0.71 -13.49
C LYS A 95 -15.35 0.35 -12.04
N ALA A 96 -14.27 0.20 -11.28
CA ALA A 96 -14.36 -0.01 -9.85
C ALA A 96 -13.11 0.47 -9.11
N ILE A 97 -13.32 0.82 -7.85
CA ILE A 97 -12.27 1.03 -6.86
C ILE A 97 -12.44 -0.06 -5.79
N TYR A 98 -11.35 -0.71 -5.43
CA TYR A 98 -11.30 -1.75 -4.41
C TYR A 98 -10.41 -1.30 -3.25
N GLN A 99 -10.85 -1.55 -2.03
CA GLN A 99 -10.03 -1.47 -0.82
C GLN A 99 -10.08 -2.82 -0.11
N LEU A 100 -8.91 -3.41 0.11
CA LEU A 100 -8.73 -4.62 0.90
C LEU A 100 -7.99 -4.23 2.18
N GLU A 101 -8.51 -4.64 3.34
CA GLU A 101 -7.86 -4.45 4.63
C GLU A 101 -7.73 -5.79 5.35
N THR A 102 -6.57 -6.03 5.96
CA THR A 102 -6.36 -7.16 6.85
C THR A 102 -5.45 -6.79 8.01
N THR A 103 -5.60 -7.49 9.14
CA THR A 103 -4.72 -7.33 10.30
C THR A 103 -4.16 -8.69 10.70
N ILE A 104 -2.84 -8.74 10.88
CA ILE A 104 -2.11 -9.95 11.27
C ILE A 104 -1.38 -9.69 12.58
N ALA A 105 -1.63 -10.55 13.57
CA ALA A 105 -0.83 -10.60 14.78
C ALA A 105 0.34 -11.57 14.58
N LEU A 106 1.54 -11.10 14.89
CA LEU A 106 2.76 -11.91 14.97
C LEU A 106 3.17 -12.00 16.43
N ASP A 107 3.14 -13.22 16.97
CA ASP A 107 3.70 -13.56 18.29
C ASP A 107 4.68 -14.71 18.07
N THR A 108 5.97 -14.38 17.95
CA THR A 108 7.02 -15.35 17.58
C THR A 108 8.27 -15.18 18.42
N VAL A 109 8.99 -16.27 18.67
CA VAL A 109 10.28 -16.26 19.36
C VAL A 109 11.38 -16.56 18.37
N VAL A 110 12.29 -15.61 18.17
CA VAL A 110 13.48 -15.77 17.33
C VAL A 110 14.66 -16.16 18.20
N THR A 111 15.37 -17.20 17.79
CA THR A 111 16.60 -17.63 18.47
C THR A 111 17.81 -17.10 17.71
N GLN A 112 18.56 -16.20 18.32
CA GLN A 112 19.82 -15.70 17.77
C GLN A 112 20.96 -16.63 18.17
N ARG A 113 21.62 -17.21 17.18
CA ARG A 113 22.84 -18.00 17.36
C ARG A 113 24.05 -17.11 17.08
N TYR A 114 24.97 -17.09 18.03
CA TYR A 114 26.24 -16.38 17.87
C TYR A 114 27.26 -17.29 17.21
N LEU A 115 28.06 -16.74 16.30
CA LEU A 115 29.18 -17.46 15.68
C LEU A 115 30.28 -17.83 16.70
N GLU A 116 30.38 -17.11 17.81
CA GLU A 116 31.44 -17.26 18.83
C GLU A 116 31.15 -18.31 19.93
N ASN A 117 30.42 -19.39 19.65
CA ASN A 117 30.06 -20.44 20.63
C ASN A 117 29.37 -19.94 21.92
N ARG A 118 28.77 -18.74 21.90
CA ARG A 118 27.94 -18.24 23.01
C ARG A 118 26.59 -18.95 23.01
N ALA A 119 26.00 -19.11 24.19
CA ALA A 119 24.65 -19.64 24.31
C ALA A 119 23.67 -18.81 23.46
N PRO A 120 22.73 -19.44 22.72
CA PRO A 120 21.75 -18.71 21.93
C PRO A 120 20.87 -17.82 22.82
N THR A 121 20.54 -16.62 22.35
CA THR A 121 19.57 -15.75 23.01
C THR A 121 18.22 -15.86 22.32
N GLN A 122 17.15 -15.96 23.11
CA GLN A 122 15.79 -15.90 22.60
C GLN A 122 15.28 -14.47 22.66
N HIS A 123 14.63 -14.02 21.59
CA HIS A 123 13.99 -12.72 21.49
C HIS A 123 12.53 -12.93 21.10
N LEU A 124 11.61 -12.41 21.93
CA LEU A 124 10.18 -12.48 21.67
C LEU A 124 9.76 -11.25 20.87
N ILE A 125 9.15 -11.49 19.71
CA ILE A 125 8.61 -10.47 18.81
C ILE A 125 7.10 -10.54 18.89
N ARG A 126 6.49 -9.42 19.31
CA ARG A 126 5.03 -9.24 19.36
C ARG A 126 4.64 -7.99 18.60
N ASN A 127 4.05 -8.16 17.44
CA ASN A 127 3.63 -7.06 16.58
C ASN A 127 2.27 -7.34 15.96
N ASN A 128 1.49 -6.29 15.78
CA ASN A 128 0.28 -6.32 14.96
C ASN A 128 0.55 -5.50 13.70
N PHE A 129 0.22 -6.06 12.55
CA PHE A 129 0.38 -5.40 11.26
C PHE A 129 -0.98 -5.20 10.64
N THR A 130 -1.30 -3.97 10.26
CA THR A 130 -2.51 -3.67 9.50
C THR A 130 -2.11 -3.29 8.09
N PHE A 131 -2.55 -4.09 7.13
CA PHE A 131 -2.22 -3.90 5.73
C PHE A 131 -3.45 -3.46 4.96
N ARG A 132 -3.22 -2.56 4.01
CA ARG A 132 -4.25 -2.08 3.09
C ARG A 132 -3.74 -2.14 1.67
N ALA A 133 -4.58 -2.68 0.80
CA ALA A 133 -4.37 -2.64 -0.63
C ALA A 133 -5.50 -1.86 -1.30
N TYR A 134 -5.16 -1.05 -2.29
CA TYR A 134 -6.09 -0.32 -3.13
C TYR A 134 -5.86 -0.72 -4.58
N ALA A 135 -6.94 -0.95 -5.30
CA ALA A 135 -6.87 -1.22 -6.72
C ALA A 135 -7.93 -0.43 -7.47
N VAL A 136 -7.59 0.02 -8.68
CA VAL A 136 -8.52 0.69 -9.59
C VAL A 136 -8.61 -0.13 -10.87
N SER A 137 -9.82 -0.54 -11.20
CA SER A 137 -10.13 -1.12 -12.50
C SER A 137 -10.60 -0.06 -13.47
N THR A 138 -10.19 -0.23 -14.72
CA THR A 138 -10.57 0.62 -15.85
C THR A 138 -11.23 -0.22 -16.93
N THR A 139 -11.71 0.42 -17.99
CA THR A 139 -12.30 -0.28 -19.14
C THR A 139 -11.31 -1.23 -19.81
N ASP A 140 -10.03 -0.85 -19.85
CA ASP A 140 -8.98 -1.55 -20.61
C ASP A 140 -8.10 -2.45 -19.76
N ASP A 141 -8.06 -2.22 -18.44
CA ASP A 141 -7.18 -2.93 -17.51
C ASP A 141 -7.90 -3.19 -16.18
N PRO A 142 -8.05 -4.47 -15.77
CA PRO A 142 -8.65 -4.80 -14.49
C PRO A 142 -7.86 -4.20 -13.32
N VAL A 143 -6.52 -4.15 -13.36
CA VAL A 143 -5.69 -3.60 -12.27
C VAL A 143 -4.78 -2.50 -12.81
N HIS A 144 -5.38 -1.40 -13.26
CA HIS A 144 -4.62 -0.28 -13.83
C HIS A 144 -3.74 0.41 -12.80
N LEU A 145 -4.26 0.58 -11.58
CA LEU A 145 -3.54 1.13 -10.45
C LEU A 145 -3.63 0.15 -9.29
N TYR A 146 -2.50 -0.09 -8.64
CA TYR A 146 -2.40 -0.88 -7.43
C TYR A 146 -1.53 -0.16 -6.40
N TYR A 147 -1.95 -0.16 -5.14
CA TYR A 147 -1.23 0.46 -4.04
C TYR A 147 -1.29 -0.45 -2.83
N PHE A 148 -0.17 -0.69 -2.17
CA PHE A 148 -0.09 -1.57 -1.01
C PHE A 148 0.77 -0.96 0.09
N THR A 149 0.20 -0.87 1.29
CA THR A 149 0.81 -0.20 2.44
C THR A 149 0.59 -0.98 3.72
N GLU A 150 1.48 -0.80 4.69
CA GLU A 150 1.29 -1.22 6.08
C GLU A 150 1.19 0.01 6.96
N ALA A 151 0.24 -0.04 7.90
CA ALA A 151 -0.20 1.12 8.65
C ALA A 151 0.91 1.86 9.41
N GLU A 152 2.04 1.26 9.76
CA GLU A 152 3.15 1.92 10.47
C GLU A 152 4.42 2.05 9.61
N GLN A 153 4.69 1.08 8.74
CA GLN A 153 5.84 1.06 7.83
C GLN A 153 5.67 2.01 6.65
N GLY A 154 4.42 2.24 6.25
CA GLY A 154 4.01 3.00 5.09
C GLY A 154 4.06 2.21 3.78
N LEU A 155 4.11 2.94 2.65
CA LEU A 155 4.01 2.39 1.29
C LEU A 155 5.04 1.30 1.04
N LEU A 156 4.58 0.10 0.66
CA LEU A 156 5.39 -1.08 0.41
C LEU A 156 5.54 -1.37 -1.10
N GLU A 157 4.47 -1.24 -1.86
CA GLU A 157 4.44 -1.49 -3.30
C GLU A 157 3.37 -0.65 -3.99
N TYR A 158 3.63 -0.21 -5.22
CA TYR A 158 2.59 0.29 -6.11
C TYR A 158 2.82 -0.15 -7.56
N ARG A 159 1.74 -0.13 -8.36
CA ARG A 159 1.78 -0.40 -9.80
C ARG A 159 0.95 0.60 -10.58
N ILE A 160 1.45 0.95 -11.76
CA ILE A 160 0.78 1.79 -12.76
C ILE A 160 0.93 1.09 -14.11
N GLY A 161 -0.15 0.45 -14.58
CA GLY A 161 -0.09 -0.48 -15.71
C GLY A 161 0.96 -1.57 -15.49
N VAL A 162 1.95 -1.65 -16.38
CA VAL A 162 3.04 -2.66 -16.31
C VAL A 162 4.19 -2.29 -15.37
N ARG A 163 4.27 -1.04 -14.91
CA ARG A 163 5.32 -0.57 -14.01
C ARG A 163 4.99 -0.98 -12.59
N GLN A 164 5.93 -1.62 -11.92
CA GLN A 164 5.86 -2.04 -10.53
C GLN A 164 7.04 -1.47 -9.75
N VAL A 165 6.74 -0.85 -8.62
CA VAL A 165 7.73 -0.25 -7.74
C VAL A 165 7.56 -0.78 -6.33
N GLN A 166 8.65 -1.26 -5.74
CA GLN A 166 8.69 -1.79 -4.38
C GLN A 166 9.63 -0.97 -3.51
N LEU A 167 9.19 -0.70 -2.29
CA LEU A 167 9.91 0.12 -1.33
C LEU A 167 10.35 -0.74 -0.14
N ASN A 168 11.62 -0.63 0.18
CA ASN A 168 12.23 -1.28 1.33
C ASN A 168 12.85 -0.22 2.23
N TYR A 169 12.20 0.06 3.36
CA TYR A 169 12.72 0.97 4.36
C TYR A 169 13.94 0.38 5.08
N SER A 170 14.89 1.23 5.43
CA SER A 170 16.08 0.83 6.20
C SER A 170 15.74 0.37 7.62
N ALA A 171 14.80 1.07 8.27
CA ALA A 171 14.22 0.67 9.55
C ALA A 171 12.90 -0.06 9.29
N LYS A 172 12.95 -1.40 9.27
CA LYS A 172 11.75 -2.23 9.15
C LYS A 172 11.14 -2.49 10.51
N LYS A 173 9.81 -2.42 10.61
CA LYS A 173 9.05 -2.94 11.73
C LYS A 173 9.41 -4.41 11.93
N GLU A 174 9.76 -4.76 13.15
CA GLU A 174 10.31 -6.07 13.46
C GLU A 174 9.31 -7.20 13.11
N GLY A 175 9.78 -8.24 12.42
CA GLY A 175 8.94 -9.34 11.95
C GLY A 175 8.14 -9.05 10.67
N LEU A 176 8.19 -7.83 10.12
CA LEU A 176 7.51 -7.51 8.84
C LEU A 176 8.03 -8.39 7.70
N SER A 177 9.34 -8.61 7.63
CA SER A 177 9.98 -9.44 6.60
C SER A 177 9.49 -10.90 6.61
N ASP A 178 9.03 -11.41 7.76
CA ASP A 178 8.53 -12.77 7.89
C ASP A 178 7.08 -12.91 7.42
N VAL A 179 6.29 -11.85 7.59
CA VAL A 179 4.86 -11.83 7.24
C VAL A 179 4.63 -11.40 5.79
N LEU A 180 5.40 -10.42 5.32
CA LEU A 180 5.14 -9.72 4.06
C LEU A 180 5.05 -10.63 2.82
N PRO A 181 5.97 -11.60 2.57
CA PRO A 181 5.92 -12.41 1.36
C PRO A 181 4.62 -13.22 1.21
N LYS A 182 4.19 -13.86 2.31
CA LYS A 182 2.94 -14.65 2.32
C LYS A 182 1.73 -13.76 2.12
N LEU A 183 1.76 -12.57 2.70
CA LEU A 183 0.65 -11.64 2.61
C LEU A 183 0.49 -11.05 1.22
N THR A 184 1.58 -10.64 0.55
CA THR A 184 1.51 -10.11 -0.82
C THR A 184 0.89 -11.12 -1.77
N GLU A 185 1.24 -12.40 -1.65
CA GLU A 185 0.63 -13.48 -2.45
C GLU A 185 -0.87 -13.62 -2.16
N GLN A 186 -1.27 -13.60 -0.90
CA GLN A 186 -2.68 -13.72 -0.51
C GLN A 186 -3.52 -12.52 -0.95
N VAL A 187 -3.01 -11.29 -0.80
CA VAL A 187 -3.67 -10.07 -1.28
C VAL A 187 -3.90 -10.16 -2.78
N SER A 188 -2.88 -10.59 -3.55
CA SER A 188 -3.04 -10.78 -4.99
C SER A 188 -4.14 -11.79 -5.33
N LYS A 189 -4.17 -12.94 -4.64
CA LYS A 189 -5.21 -13.97 -4.86
C LYS A 189 -6.61 -13.47 -4.51
N VAL A 190 -6.75 -12.78 -3.38
CA VAL A 190 -8.03 -12.21 -2.95
C VAL A 190 -8.47 -11.19 -3.99
N LEU A 191 -7.61 -10.23 -4.34
CA LEU A 191 -7.91 -9.18 -5.30
C LEU A 191 -8.37 -9.76 -6.65
N SER A 192 -7.62 -10.68 -7.26
CA SER A 192 -8.02 -11.33 -8.52
C SER A 192 -9.41 -11.97 -8.42
N SER A 193 -9.71 -12.65 -7.30
CA SER A 193 -11.00 -13.31 -7.13
C SER A 193 -12.20 -12.36 -6.98
N VAL A 194 -12.01 -11.14 -6.49
CA VAL A 194 -13.12 -10.16 -6.39
C VAL A 194 -13.33 -9.38 -7.70
N MET A 195 -12.40 -9.54 -8.63
CA MET A 195 -12.41 -8.81 -9.91
C MET A 195 -12.91 -9.66 -11.07
N GLU A 196 -12.98 -10.98 -10.88
CA GLU A 196 -13.59 -11.94 -11.80
C GLU A 196 -15.11 -12.10 -11.56
N GLU A 197 -15.66 -11.53 -10.48
CA GLU A 197 -17.10 -11.51 -10.14
C GLU A 197 -17.83 -10.29 -10.73
#